data_AF-A0A158AIH9-F1
#
_entry.id   AF-A0A158AIH9-F1
#
_cell.length_a   1.000
_cell.length_b   1.000
_cell.length_c   1.000
_cell.angle_alpha   90.00
_cell.angle_beta   90.00
_cell.angle_gamma   90.00
#
_symmetry.space_group_name_H-M   'P 1'
#
loop_
_entity.id
_entity.type
_entity.pdbx_description
1 polymer ?
#
loop_
_entity_poly.entity_id
_entity_poly.type
_entity_poly.pdbx_seq_one_letter_code
_entity_poly.pdbx_strand_id
1 'polypeptide(L)'
;MRNTTPGMMSLHTTDQPPPLRRSRWLPALALGMAVAAGTSLCLAQSVPAAALEGHTKMDSEQTLTAKQQAIAPIAAFAATGDMARLDNALNQGLDAGLSVSEVKEMLVQLYAYAGFPRSLNALGQLMKVIDARRHRGIEDAPGREPGRPIPTGEALLAAGTANQTKLAGTPVKGPLFDFAPAIDRFLKTHLFGDIFERDNLDWQSRELATVGALAALDGVEPQLQAHIRISLNVGLSASQLRQLAQALHERGDPAAAARVQAALGKQLATDS
;
A
#
# COMPACT_ATOMS: atom_id res chain seq x y z
N MET A 1 -21.20 28.56 -57.52
CA MET A 1 -20.47 29.78 -57.16
C MET A 1 -21.15 30.44 -55.96
N ARG A 2 -20.54 30.32 -54.77
CA ARG A 2 -20.50 31.33 -53.68
C ARG A 2 -19.58 30.75 -52.61
N ASN A 3 -18.44 31.38 -52.49
CA ASN A 3 -17.30 31.01 -51.66
C ASN A 3 -17.34 31.97 -50.45
N THR A 4 -17.41 31.46 -49.23
CA THR A 4 -17.32 32.28 -48.01
C THR A 4 -16.26 31.70 -47.10
N THR A 5 -15.12 32.37 -47.09
CA THR A 5 -14.00 32.22 -46.15
C THR A 5 -14.38 32.71 -44.76
N PRO A 6 -14.03 32.00 -43.68
CA PRO A 6 -13.96 32.57 -42.34
C PRO A 6 -12.54 33.05 -42.01
N GLY A 7 -12.45 34.25 -41.44
CA GLY A 7 -11.21 34.98 -41.16
C GLY A 7 -10.39 34.45 -39.98
N MET A 8 -9.09 34.76 -40.05
CA MET A 8 -8.08 34.60 -39.00
C MET A 8 -8.41 35.46 -37.78
N MET A 9 -8.48 34.84 -36.59
CA MET A 9 -8.38 35.54 -35.30
C MET A 9 -6.91 35.54 -34.86
N SER A 10 -6.38 36.74 -34.64
CA SER A 10 -5.04 37.01 -34.12
C SER A 10 -4.91 36.58 -32.64
N LEU A 11 -3.84 35.86 -32.34
CA LEU A 11 -3.37 35.53 -31.00
C LEU A 11 -2.56 36.70 -30.44
N HIS A 12 -3.07 37.38 -29.42
CA HIS A 12 -2.26 38.20 -28.53
C HIS A 12 -2.84 38.18 -27.11
N THR A 13 -2.23 37.38 -26.24
CA THR A 13 -2.28 37.59 -24.79
C THR A 13 -0.88 37.35 -24.23
N THR A 14 -0.25 38.40 -23.73
CA THR A 14 1.05 38.38 -23.06
C THR A 14 0.88 37.97 -21.60
N ASP A 15 1.47 36.83 -21.23
CA ASP A 15 1.68 36.41 -19.85
C ASP A 15 2.88 37.14 -19.24
N GLN A 16 2.70 37.71 -18.05
CA GLN A 16 3.78 38.08 -17.13
C GLN A 16 3.39 37.66 -15.71
N PRO A 17 4.15 36.76 -15.05
CA PRO A 17 3.90 36.40 -13.66
C PRO A 17 4.43 37.48 -12.68
N PRO A 18 3.83 37.61 -11.48
CA PRO A 18 4.24 38.60 -10.48
C PRO A 18 5.58 38.24 -9.80
N PRO A 19 6.31 39.22 -9.24
CA PRO A 19 7.64 38.99 -8.66
C PRO A 19 7.59 38.28 -7.29
N LEU A 20 8.57 37.41 -7.06
CA LEU A 20 8.75 36.63 -5.84
C LEU A 20 9.21 37.49 -4.66
N ARG A 21 8.47 37.42 -3.54
CA ARG A 21 8.77 38.10 -2.28
C ARG A 21 9.82 37.32 -1.49
N ARG A 22 11.02 37.88 -1.31
CA ARG A 22 12.10 37.29 -0.48
C ARG A 22 11.75 37.40 1.01
N SER A 23 11.63 36.26 1.70
CA SER A 23 11.53 36.17 3.15
C SER A 23 12.92 36.20 3.81
N ARG A 24 13.09 37.09 4.80
CA ARG A 24 14.31 37.23 5.60
C ARG A 24 14.34 36.16 6.69
N TRP A 25 15.47 35.45 6.80
CA TRP A 25 15.76 34.49 7.86
C TRP A 25 16.34 35.22 9.08
N LEU A 26 15.89 34.85 10.28
CA LEU A 26 16.49 35.25 11.57
C LEU A 26 17.15 34.01 12.20
N PRO A 27 18.41 34.07 12.69
CA PRO A 27 19.02 32.96 13.40
C PRO A 27 18.67 33.02 14.90
N ALA A 28 18.27 31.90 15.49
CA ALA A 28 18.13 31.77 16.94
C ALA A 28 19.38 31.10 17.52
N LEU A 29 19.97 31.76 18.52
CA LEU A 29 21.18 31.40 19.25
C LEU A 29 21.05 30.08 20.03
N ALA A 30 22.17 29.35 20.08
CA ALA A 30 22.43 28.25 20.98
C ALA A 30 22.90 28.74 22.37
N LEU A 31 22.43 28.07 23.43
CA LEU A 31 22.92 28.15 24.81
C LEU A 31 22.36 26.91 25.53
N GLY A 32 23.06 26.10 26.32
CA GLY A 32 24.44 25.99 26.77
C GLY A 32 24.44 24.78 27.71
N MET A 33 25.38 23.85 27.53
CA MET A 33 25.54 22.67 28.40
C MET A 33 26.15 23.07 29.75
N ALA A 34 25.60 22.55 30.84
CA ALA A 34 26.26 22.48 32.14
C ALA A 34 26.25 21.01 32.62
N VAL A 35 27.46 20.45 32.76
CA VAL A 35 27.72 19.12 33.32
C VAL A 35 27.91 19.28 34.82
N ALA A 36 27.15 18.55 35.62
CA ALA A 36 27.40 18.39 37.05
C ALA A 36 27.73 16.92 37.33
N ALA A 37 28.97 16.67 37.75
CA ALA A 37 29.44 15.39 38.24
C ALA A 37 28.97 15.20 39.69
N GLY A 38 28.22 14.13 39.95
CA GLY A 38 27.82 13.69 41.28
C GLY A 38 28.22 12.23 41.49
N THR A 39 29.25 12.01 42.29
CA THR A 39 29.66 10.70 42.78
C THR A 39 28.64 10.18 43.79
N SER A 40 27.93 9.10 43.47
CA SER A 40 27.08 8.37 44.41
C SER A 40 27.65 6.97 44.64
N LEU A 41 28.04 6.73 45.88
CA LEU A 41 28.55 5.47 46.41
C LEU A 41 27.33 4.55 46.65
N CYS A 42 27.08 3.60 45.76
CA CYS A 42 26.03 2.59 45.95
C CYS A 42 26.50 1.51 46.94
N LEU A 43 25.93 1.51 48.14
CA LEU A 43 26.01 0.39 49.07
C LEU A 43 25.14 -0.76 48.52
N ALA A 44 25.79 -1.90 48.26
CA ALA A 44 25.13 -3.13 47.88
C ALA A 44 24.24 -3.64 49.04
N GLN A 45 22.93 -3.70 48.79
CA GLN A 45 22.02 -4.51 49.59
C GLN A 45 21.59 -5.71 48.74
N SER A 46 21.93 -6.90 49.19
CA SER A 46 21.48 -8.18 48.64
C SER A 46 20.01 -8.41 48.99
N VAL A 47 19.13 -8.42 47.99
CA VAL A 47 17.74 -8.87 48.11
C VAL A 47 17.68 -10.39 47.86
N PRO A 48 16.96 -11.18 48.68
CA PRO A 48 16.87 -12.62 48.49
C PRO A 48 15.96 -12.99 47.30
N ALA A 49 16.24 -14.15 46.72
CA ALA A 49 15.53 -14.71 45.57
C ALA A 49 14.07 -15.03 45.87
N ALA A 50 13.15 -14.37 45.16
CA ALA A 50 11.80 -14.88 44.91
C ALA A 50 11.23 -14.22 43.64
N ALA A 51 10.63 -15.06 42.79
CA ALA A 51 9.88 -14.73 41.57
C ALA A 51 10.69 -14.26 40.34
N LEU A 52 11.56 -15.15 39.85
CA LEU A 52 11.79 -15.28 38.39
C LEU A 52 10.67 -16.15 37.79
N GLU A 53 9.43 -15.69 37.86
CA GLU A 53 8.43 -16.10 36.88
C GLU A 53 8.43 -15.03 35.80
N GLY A 54 9.49 -15.09 34.98
CA GLY A 54 9.47 -14.45 33.68
C GLY A 54 8.25 -15.00 32.96
N HIS A 55 7.23 -14.15 32.84
CA HIS A 55 6.20 -14.34 31.84
C HIS A 55 6.95 -14.29 30.51
N THR A 56 7.36 -15.46 30.00
CA THR A 56 7.45 -15.67 28.57
C THR A 56 6.06 -15.37 28.06
N LYS A 57 5.83 -14.10 27.76
CA LYS A 57 4.83 -13.69 26.79
C LYS A 57 5.31 -14.36 25.51
N MET A 58 4.90 -15.61 25.32
CA MET A 58 4.88 -16.22 24.01
C MET A 58 4.17 -15.18 23.16
N ASP A 59 4.91 -14.56 22.24
CA ASP A 59 4.32 -13.79 21.17
C ASP A 59 3.19 -14.67 20.64
N SER A 60 1.95 -14.25 20.83
CA SER A 60 0.84 -14.86 20.12
C SER A 60 1.25 -14.81 18.66
N GLU A 61 1.53 -15.96 18.05
CA GLU A 61 2.01 -16.01 16.67
C GLU A 61 1.10 -15.09 15.86
N GLN A 62 1.65 -13.99 15.36
CA GLN A 62 0.90 -12.98 14.63
C GLN A 62 0.51 -13.64 13.31
N THR A 63 -0.66 -14.26 13.27
CA THR A 63 -1.18 -14.98 12.12
C THR A 63 -2.07 -14.07 11.28
N LEU A 64 -2.07 -14.29 9.97
CA LEU A 64 -3.06 -13.71 9.08
C LEU A 64 -4.41 -14.35 9.33
N THR A 65 -5.45 -13.53 9.37
CA THR A 65 -6.84 -14.01 9.37
C THR A 65 -7.18 -14.72 8.06
N ALA A 66 -8.24 -15.52 8.05
CA ALA A 66 -8.73 -16.18 6.82
C ALA A 66 -9.02 -15.16 5.70
N LYS A 67 -9.60 -14.00 6.03
CA LYS A 67 -9.78 -12.89 5.09
C LYS A 67 -8.46 -12.46 4.49
N GLN A 68 -7.47 -12.16 5.33
CA GLN A 68 -6.16 -11.67 4.89
C GLN A 68 -5.40 -12.69 4.03
N GLN A 69 -5.49 -13.99 4.35
CA GLN A 69 -4.90 -15.05 3.53
C GLN A 69 -5.51 -15.13 2.13
N ALA A 70 -6.78 -14.76 1.96
CA ALA A 70 -7.45 -14.76 0.66
C ALA A 70 -7.09 -13.55 -0.23
N ILE A 71 -6.51 -12.48 0.34
CA ILE A 71 -6.25 -11.23 -0.40
C ILE A 71 -5.22 -11.41 -1.52
N ALA A 72 -4.04 -11.94 -1.19
CA ALA A 72 -2.93 -12.01 -2.14
C ALA A 72 -3.23 -12.88 -3.38
N PRO A 73 -3.86 -14.07 -3.26
CA PRO A 73 -4.29 -14.86 -4.41
C PRO A 73 -5.24 -14.11 -5.36
N ILE A 74 -6.22 -13.36 -4.84
CA ILE A 74 -7.13 -12.54 -5.67
C ILE A 74 -6.33 -11.53 -6.49
N ALA A 75 -5.43 -10.79 -5.82
CA ALA A 75 -4.64 -9.77 -6.47
C ALA A 75 -3.65 -10.35 -7.51
N ALA A 76 -3.02 -11.49 -7.19
CA ALA A 76 -2.10 -12.20 -8.09
C ALA A 76 -2.77 -12.63 -9.41
N PHE A 77 -3.92 -13.30 -9.32
CA PHE A 77 -4.62 -13.79 -10.50
C PHE A 77 -5.31 -12.68 -11.29
N ALA A 78 -5.74 -11.62 -10.62
CA ALA A 78 -6.22 -10.42 -11.31
C ALA A 78 -5.07 -9.72 -12.07
N ALA A 79 -3.87 -9.63 -11.49
CA ALA A 79 -2.71 -8.98 -12.11
C ALA A 79 -2.22 -9.71 -13.37
N THR A 80 -2.13 -11.04 -13.29
CA THR A 80 -1.74 -11.91 -14.42
C THR A 80 -2.88 -12.09 -15.43
N GLY A 81 -4.11 -11.82 -14.99
CA GLY A 81 -5.31 -11.96 -15.79
C GLY A 81 -5.74 -13.41 -15.99
N ASP A 82 -5.38 -14.29 -15.07
CA ASP A 82 -5.85 -15.67 -15.00
C ASP A 82 -7.30 -15.68 -14.48
N MET A 83 -8.26 -15.56 -15.39
CA MET A 83 -9.68 -15.42 -15.04
C MET A 83 -10.26 -16.67 -14.36
N ALA A 84 -9.76 -17.86 -14.69
CA ALA A 84 -10.24 -19.10 -14.09
C ALA A 84 -9.79 -19.22 -12.63
N ARG A 85 -8.54 -18.87 -12.33
CA ARG A 85 -8.04 -18.87 -10.95
C ARG A 85 -8.58 -17.69 -10.16
N LEU A 86 -8.78 -16.54 -10.80
CA LEU A 86 -9.44 -15.39 -10.20
C LEU A 86 -10.87 -15.73 -9.76
N ASP A 87 -11.67 -16.40 -10.60
CA ASP A 87 -13.03 -16.84 -10.24
C ASP A 87 -13.05 -17.66 -8.93
N ASN A 88 -12.15 -18.63 -8.85
CA ASN A 88 -12.01 -19.48 -7.67
C ASN A 88 -11.55 -18.67 -6.45
N ALA A 89 -10.54 -17.81 -6.60
CA ALA A 89 -10.02 -16.98 -5.53
C ALA A 89 -11.06 -15.98 -5.00
N LEU A 90 -11.90 -15.42 -5.87
CA LEU A 90 -12.99 -14.52 -5.48
C LEU A 90 -14.05 -15.25 -4.65
N ASN A 91 -14.51 -16.43 -5.09
CA ASN A 91 -15.45 -17.24 -4.30
C ASN A 91 -14.85 -17.57 -2.92
N GLN A 92 -13.59 -18.02 -2.89
CA GLN A 92 -12.89 -18.36 -1.65
C GLN A 92 -12.72 -17.15 -0.72
N GLY A 93 -12.45 -15.96 -1.28
CA GLY A 93 -12.34 -14.73 -0.50
C GLY A 93 -13.66 -14.33 0.15
N LEU A 94 -14.75 -14.40 -0.60
CA LEU A 94 -16.10 -14.14 -0.10
C LEU A 94 -16.50 -15.17 0.98
N ASP A 95 -16.19 -16.45 0.77
CA ASP A 95 -16.41 -17.51 1.76
C ASP A 95 -15.56 -17.33 3.03
N ALA A 96 -14.35 -16.78 2.90
CA ALA A 96 -13.49 -16.39 4.02
C ALA A 96 -13.97 -15.11 4.74
N GLY A 97 -15.04 -14.49 4.24
CA GLY A 97 -15.72 -13.36 4.85
C GLY A 97 -15.29 -11.99 4.31
N LEU A 98 -14.48 -11.90 3.24
CA LEU A 98 -14.27 -10.62 2.57
C LEU A 98 -15.62 -10.09 2.10
N SER A 99 -15.87 -8.82 2.36
CA SER A 99 -17.04 -8.12 1.87
C SER A 99 -16.85 -7.70 0.42
N VAL A 100 -17.98 -7.47 -0.27
CA VAL A 100 -17.98 -6.99 -1.64
C VAL A 100 -17.20 -5.67 -1.77
N SER A 101 -17.33 -4.74 -0.81
CA SER A 101 -16.57 -3.48 -0.84
C SER A 101 -15.07 -3.68 -0.67
N GLU A 102 -14.62 -4.58 0.21
CA GLU A 102 -13.19 -4.87 0.40
C GLU A 102 -12.56 -5.42 -0.90
N VAL A 103 -13.23 -6.38 -1.56
CA VAL A 103 -12.74 -6.94 -2.82
C VAL A 103 -12.76 -5.88 -3.94
N LYS A 104 -13.78 -5.03 -4.01
CA LYS A 104 -13.80 -3.91 -4.97
C LYS A 104 -12.60 -2.98 -4.77
N GLU A 105 -12.28 -2.58 -3.55
CA GLU A 105 -11.14 -1.69 -3.28
C GLU A 105 -9.81 -2.30 -3.71
N MET A 106 -9.61 -3.59 -3.46
CA MET A 106 -8.42 -4.31 -3.91
C MET A 106 -8.31 -4.29 -5.44
N LEU A 107 -9.40 -4.59 -6.14
CA LEU A 107 -9.42 -4.66 -7.61
C LEU A 107 -9.35 -3.28 -8.27
N VAL A 108 -9.91 -2.24 -7.65
CA VAL A 108 -9.74 -0.84 -8.08
C VAL A 108 -8.28 -0.43 -7.95
N GLN A 109 -7.65 -0.64 -6.79
CA GLN A 109 -6.24 -0.31 -6.59
C GLN A 109 -5.32 -0.99 -7.61
N LEU A 110 -5.68 -2.19 -8.06
CA LEU A 110 -4.85 -3.00 -8.94
C LEU A 110 -4.50 -2.32 -10.27
N TYR A 111 -5.29 -1.36 -10.76
CA TYR A 111 -4.94 -0.68 -12.02
C TYR A 111 -3.56 0.00 -11.93
N ALA A 112 -3.15 0.47 -10.74
CA ALA A 112 -1.86 1.12 -10.54
C ALA A 112 -0.67 0.14 -10.67
N TYR A 113 -0.93 -1.16 -10.55
CA TYR A 113 0.09 -2.21 -10.56
C TYR A 113 0.03 -3.10 -11.82
N ALA A 114 -1.16 -3.34 -12.36
CA ALA A 114 -1.39 -4.23 -13.50
C ALA A 114 -2.10 -3.54 -14.70
N GLY A 115 -2.38 -2.24 -14.59
CA GLY A 115 -3.06 -1.46 -15.62
C GLY A 115 -4.59 -1.56 -15.59
N PHE A 116 -5.25 -0.55 -16.20
CA PHE A 116 -6.71 -0.47 -16.31
C PHE A 116 -7.36 -1.75 -16.88
N PRO A 117 -6.86 -2.36 -17.97
CA PRO A 117 -7.54 -3.53 -18.54
C PRO A 117 -7.64 -4.71 -17.57
N ARG A 118 -6.59 -4.98 -16.79
CA ARG A 118 -6.58 -6.08 -15.81
C ARG A 118 -7.54 -5.80 -14.65
N SER A 119 -7.52 -4.58 -14.11
CA SER A 119 -8.43 -4.15 -13.06
C SER A 119 -9.91 -4.22 -13.50
N LEU A 120 -10.25 -3.69 -14.67
CA LEU A 120 -11.62 -3.71 -15.20
C LEU A 120 -12.13 -5.14 -15.46
N ASN A 121 -11.29 -6.00 -16.04
CA ASN A 121 -11.64 -7.41 -16.25
C ASN A 121 -11.91 -8.12 -14.91
N ALA A 122 -11.08 -7.86 -13.90
CA ALA A 122 -11.24 -8.46 -12.58
C ALA A 122 -12.52 -7.97 -11.88
N LEU A 123 -12.84 -6.68 -11.97
CA LEU A 123 -14.10 -6.13 -11.47
C LEU A 123 -15.31 -6.76 -12.17
N GLY A 124 -15.22 -6.95 -13.49
CA GLY A 124 -16.23 -7.67 -14.26
C GLY A 124 -16.38 -9.13 -13.82
N GLN A 125 -15.28 -9.79 -13.43
CA GLN A 125 -15.35 -11.14 -12.88
C GLN A 125 -16.00 -11.16 -11.49
N LEU A 126 -15.68 -10.21 -10.61
CA LEU A 126 -16.35 -10.06 -9.31
C LEU A 126 -17.87 -9.88 -9.48
N MET A 127 -18.31 -9.05 -10.43
CA MET A 127 -19.73 -8.88 -10.74
C MET A 127 -20.40 -10.23 -11.06
N LYS A 128 -19.80 -11.02 -11.96
CA LYS A 128 -20.31 -12.35 -12.33
C LYS A 128 -20.37 -13.30 -11.13
N VAL A 129 -19.33 -13.31 -10.29
CA VAL A 129 -19.27 -14.16 -9.10
C VAL A 129 -20.40 -13.80 -8.13
N ILE A 130 -20.63 -12.51 -7.86
CA ILE A 130 -21.71 -12.04 -6.98
C ILE A 130 -23.08 -12.43 -7.55
N ASP A 131 -23.30 -12.23 -8.85
CA ASP A 131 -24.57 -12.59 -9.49
C ASP A 131 -24.81 -14.12 -9.41
N ALA A 132 -23.79 -14.92 -9.69
CA ALA A 132 -23.86 -16.38 -9.58
C ALA A 132 -24.12 -16.84 -8.13
N ARG A 133 -23.48 -16.22 -7.14
CA ARG A 133 -23.70 -16.49 -5.71
C ARG A 133 -25.13 -16.14 -5.29
N ARG A 134 -25.66 -14.99 -5.73
CA ARG A 134 -27.05 -14.60 -5.50
C ARG A 134 -28.04 -15.58 -6.11
N HIS A 135 -27.79 -16.07 -7.34
CA HIS A 135 -28.63 -17.10 -7.96
C HIS A 135 -28.64 -18.44 -7.19
N ARG A 136 -27.60 -18.72 -6.40
CA ARG A 136 -27.53 -19.88 -5.49
C ARG A 136 -28.10 -19.58 -4.10
N GLY A 137 -28.68 -18.40 -3.88
CA GLY A 137 -29.23 -17.99 -2.58
C GLY A 137 -28.18 -17.58 -1.54
N ILE A 138 -26.95 -17.30 -1.97
CA ILE A 138 -25.87 -16.80 -1.11
C ILE A 138 -25.87 -15.27 -1.18
N GLU A 139 -26.09 -14.61 -0.04
CA GLU A 139 -25.92 -13.16 0.10
C GLU A 139 -24.55 -12.85 0.72
N ASP A 140 -23.69 -12.23 -0.08
CA ASP A 140 -22.38 -11.75 0.40
C ASP A 140 -22.52 -10.43 1.17
N ALA A 141 -21.69 -10.26 2.20
CA ALA A 141 -21.67 -9.04 2.98
C ALA A 141 -21.33 -7.84 2.08
N PRO A 142 -22.17 -6.78 2.02
CA PRO A 142 -21.92 -5.64 1.14
C PRO A 142 -20.66 -4.86 1.54
N GLY A 143 -20.36 -4.82 2.85
CA GLY A 143 -19.26 -4.06 3.42
C GLY A 143 -19.58 -2.57 3.55
N ARG A 144 -18.55 -1.73 3.56
CA ARG A 144 -18.66 -0.28 3.74
C ARG A 144 -18.06 0.44 2.54
N GLU A 145 -18.76 1.44 2.02
CA GLU A 145 -18.21 2.38 1.05
C GLU A 145 -17.29 3.41 1.74
N PRO A 146 -16.36 4.06 1.04
CA PRO A 146 -15.50 5.08 1.65
C PRO A 146 -16.35 6.18 2.28
N GLY A 147 -16.05 6.49 3.55
CA GLY A 147 -16.83 7.44 4.34
C GLY A 147 -16.24 8.84 4.37
N ARG A 148 -14.98 9.02 3.94
CA ARG A 148 -14.28 10.30 3.99
C ARG A 148 -14.24 10.95 2.60
N PRO A 149 -14.46 12.27 2.50
CA PRO A 149 -14.24 12.99 1.26
C PRO A 149 -12.75 13.01 0.93
N ILE A 150 -12.42 12.70 -0.33
CA ILE A 150 -11.04 12.75 -0.82
C ILE A 150 -10.64 14.22 -1.05
N PRO A 151 -9.47 14.67 -0.58
CA PRO A 151 -8.97 16.01 -0.85
C PRO A 151 -8.80 16.28 -2.35
N THR A 152 -8.74 17.55 -2.75
CA THR A 152 -8.53 17.93 -4.17
C THR A 152 -7.37 18.92 -4.31
N GLY A 153 -6.83 19.03 -5.54
CA GLY A 153 -5.79 20.02 -5.86
C GLY A 153 -4.52 19.85 -5.03
N GLU A 154 -4.00 20.94 -4.46
CA GLU A 154 -2.78 20.91 -3.64
C GLU A 154 -2.95 20.15 -2.32
N ALA A 155 -4.17 20.10 -1.77
CA ALA A 155 -4.45 19.29 -0.57
C ALA A 155 -4.33 17.79 -0.87
N LEU A 156 -4.73 17.35 -2.07
CA LEU A 156 -4.56 15.96 -2.54
C LEU A 156 -3.08 15.59 -2.64
N LEU A 157 -2.27 16.48 -3.22
CA LEU A 157 -0.82 16.26 -3.33
C LEU A 157 -0.16 16.20 -1.94
N ALA A 158 -0.57 17.05 -1.01
CA ALA A 158 -0.06 17.05 0.35
C ALA A 158 -0.43 15.76 1.10
N ALA A 159 -1.69 15.33 1.04
CA ALA A 159 -2.17 14.09 1.64
C ALA A 159 -1.42 12.88 1.08
N GLY A 160 -1.32 12.80 -0.25
CA GLY A 160 -0.58 11.74 -0.92
C GLY A 160 0.91 11.68 -0.59
N THR A 161 1.56 12.84 -0.48
CA THR A 161 2.97 12.91 -0.04
C THR A 161 3.13 12.42 1.40
N ALA A 162 2.20 12.78 2.28
CA ALA A 162 2.21 12.34 3.67
C ALA A 162 2.00 10.81 3.78
N ASN A 163 1.02 10.26 3.05
CA ASN A 163 0.77 8.82 3.02
C ASN A 163 1.95 8.04 2.46
N GLN A 164 2.49 8.46 1.30
CA GLN A 164 3.66 7.82 0.70
C GLN A 164 4.85 7.81 1.68
N THR A 165 5.11 8.95 2.33
CA THR A 165 6.22 9.07 3.30
C THR A 165 6.02 8.15 4.50
N LYS A 166 4.79 8.10 5.03
CA LYS A 166 4.46 7.25 6.17
C LYS A 166 4.59 5.76 5.84
N LEU A 167 4.08 5.33 4.68
CA LEU A 167 4.18 3.95 4.19
C LEU A 167 5.64 3.55 3.92
N ALA A 168 6.38 4.40 3.20
CA ALA A 168 7.77 4.13 2.85
C ALA A 168 8.73 4.24 4.04
N GLY A 169 8.33 4.94 5.12
CA GLY A 169 9.16 5.25 6.28
C GLY A 169 10.12 6.43 6.07
N THR A 170 10.18 6.99 4.86
CA THR A 170 11.04 8.11 4.49
C THR A 170 10.48 8.82 3.25
N PRO A 171 10.79 10.11 3.02
CA PRO A 171 10.39 10.78 1.79
C PRO A 171 10.93 10.06 0.55
N VAL A 172 10.04 9.66 -0.36
CA VAL A 172 10.42 9.06 -1.63
C VAL A 172 10.91 10.15 -2.58
N LYS A 173 12.18 10.03 -3.00
CA LYS A 173 12.89 10.96 -3.89
C LYS A 173 13.90 10.18 -4.73
N GLY A 174 14.41 10.79 -5.80
CA GLY A 174 15.54 10.26 -6.56
C GLY A 174 15.51 10.61 -8.04
N PRO A 175 16.58 10.25 -8.79
CA PRO A 175 16.77 10.69 -10.17
C PRO A 175 15.63 10.34 -11.13
N LEU A 176 14.92 9.23 -10.89
CA LEU A 176 13.75 8.85 -11.68
C LEU A 176 12.64 9.91 -11.61
N PHE A 177 12.37 10.42 -10.40
CA PHE A 177 11.33 11.42 -10.16
C PHE A 177 11.77 12.82 -10.59
N ASP A 178 13.08 13.11 -10.57
CA ASP A 178 13.63 14.34 -11.15
C ASP A 178 13.55 14.32 -12.69
N PHE A 179 13.82 13.15 -13.30
CA PHE A 179 13.76 12.95 -14.74
C PHE A 179 12.33 12.99 -15.28
N ALA A 180 11.38 12.38 -14.57
CA ALA A 180 9.97 12.34 -14.96
C ALA A 180 9.03 12.80 -13.84
N PRO A 181 8.98 14.11 -13.49
CA PRO A 181 8.19 14.61 -12.36
C PRO A 181 6.68 14.30 -12.43
N ALA A 182 6.15 14.06 -13.63
CA ALA A 182 4.76 13.64 -13.82
C ALA A 182 4.44 12.31 -13.11
N ILE A 183 5.36 11.33 -13.13
CA ILE A 183 5.10 10.03 -12.48
C ILE A 183 5.07 10.18 -10.94
N ASP A 184 5.92 11.04 -10.39
CA ASP A 184 5.91 11.37 -8.97
C ASP A 184 4.58 12.02 -8.55
N ARG A 185 4.09 12.98 -9.35
CA ARG A 185 2.78 13.59 -9.13
C ARG A 185 1.65 12.57 -9.24
N PHE A 186 1.66 11.67 -10.22
CA PHE A 186 0.61 10.65 -10.36
C PHE A 186 0.60 9.66 -9.18
N LEU A 187 1.78 9.20 -8.73
CA LEU A 187 1.90 8.37 -7.55
C LEU A 187 1.35 9.10 -6.32
N LYS A 188 1.81 10.33 -6.06
CA LYS A 188 1.36 11.07 -4.87
C LYS A 188 -0.12 11.40 -4.93
N THR A 189 -0.60 12.01 -6.02
CA THR A 189 -2.00 12.44 -6.08
C THR A 189 -2.96 11.26 -6.22
N HIS A 190 -2.79 10.42 -7.23
CA HIS A 190 -3.81 9.43 -7.57
C HIS A 190 -3.65 8.11 -6.81
N LEU A 191 -2.43 7.62 -6.61
CA LEU A 191 -2.25 6.39 -5.82
C LEU A 191 -2.34 6.70 -4.32
N PHE A 192 -1.46 7.54 -3.79
CA PHE A 192 -1.35 7.74 -2.35
C PHE A 192 -2.38 8.72 -1.77
N GLY A 193 -2.79 9.72 -2.54
CA GLY A 193 -3.69 10.78 -2.10
C GLY A 193 -5.17 10.49 -2.36
N ASP A 194 -5.48 9.59 -3.29
CA ASP A 194 -6.86 9.22 -3.62
C ASP A 194 -7.11 7.77 -3.16
N ILE A 195 -6.47 6.77 -3.77
CA ILE A 195 -6.73 5.36 -3.43
C ILE A 195 -6.38 5.02 -1.98
N PHE A 196 -5.20 5.40 -1.49
CA PHE A 196 -4.78 5.08 -0.12
C PHE A 196 -5.39 6.00 0.96
N GLU A 197 -6.05 7.10 0.57
CA GLU A 197 -6.88 7.92 1.48
C GLU A 197 -8.26 7.30 1.72
N ARG A 198 -8.74 6.40 0.84
CA ARG A 198 -10.02 5.72 1.01
C ARG A 198 -9.98 4.79 2.23
N ASP A 199 -10.89 5.04 3.17
CA ASP A 199 -10.86 4.51 4.53
C ASP A 199 -11.63 3.19 4.73
N ASN A 200 -12.14 2.60 3.65
CA ASN A 200 -12.92 1.36 3.66
C ASN A 200 -12.10 0.08 3.44
N LEU A 201 -10.79 0.19 3.20
CA LEU A 201 -9.84 -0.92 3.24
C LEU A 201 -8.55 -0.46 3.92
N ASP A 202 -8.13 -1.18 4.95
CA ASP A 202 -6.95 -0.82 5.75
C ASP A 202 -5.64 -1.00 4.96
N TRP A 203 -4.57 -0.34 5.41
CA TRP A 203 -3.28 -0.36 4.72
C TRP A 203 -2.59 -1.72 4.74
N GLN A 204 -2.79 -2.55 5.76
CA GLN A 204 -2.21 -3.90 5.76
C GLN A 204 -2.86 -4.72 4.66
N SER A 205 -4.19 -4.69 4.55
CA SER A 205 -4.96 -5.35 3.50
C SER A 205 -4.59 -4.84 2.10
N ARG A 206 -4.40 -3.53 1.93
CA ARG A 206 -3.88 -2.94 0.67
C ARG A 206 -2.50 -3.45 0.32
N GLU A 207 -1.59 -3.57 1.29
CA GLU A 207 -0.24 -4.09 1.06
C GLU A 207 -0.21 -5.59 0.77
N LEU A 208 -1.04 -6.40 1.44
CA LEU A 208 -1.21 -7.82 1.10
C LEU A 208 -1.65 -7.99 -0.36
N ALA A 209 -2.56 -7.14 -0.85
CA ALA A 209 -2.99 -7.13 -2.24
C ALA A 209 -1.84 -6.70 -3.19
N THR A 210 -1.12 -5.63 -2.85
CA THR A 210 0.01 -5.14 -3.63
C THR A 210 1.12 -6.18 -3.74
N VAL A 211 1.52 -6.82 -2.64
CA VAL A 211 2.55 -7.87 -2.62
C VAL A 211 2.10 -9.07 -3.45
N GLY A 212 0.83 -9.50 -3.33
CA GLY A 212 0.28 -10.56 -4.17
C GLY A 212 0.35 -10.25 -5.66
N ALA A 213 -0.06 -9.04 -6.06
CA ALA A 213 0.01 -8.59 -7.45
C ALA A 213 1.45 -8.53 -7.99
N LEU A 214 2.36 -7.87 -7.26
CA LEU A 214 3.75 -7.69 -7.68
C LEU A 214 4.53 -9.00 -7.71
N ALA A 215 4.24 -9.94 -6.80
CA ALA A 215 4.89 -11.25 -6.80
C ALA A 215 4.50 -12.12 -8.00
N ALA A 216 3.33 -11.88 -8.59
CA ALA A 216 2.83 -12.62 -9.75
C ALA A 216 3.30 -12.03 -11.10
N LEU A 217 3.94 -10.86 -11.09
CA LEU A 217 4.43 -10.18 -12.29
C LEU A 217 5.96 -10.30 -12.39
N ASP A 218 6.46 -10.44 -13.63
CA ASP A 218 7.90 -10.46 -13.91
C ASP A 218 8.47 -9.05 -14.11
N GLY A 219 9.73 -8.84 -13.72
CA GLY A 219 10.45 -7.59 -13.99
C GLY A 219 10.11 -6.42 -13.05
N VAL A 220 9.40 -6.70 -11.96
CA VAL A 220 8.99 -5.73 -10.94
C VAL A 220 9.58 -6.03 -9.55
N GLU A 221 10.68 -6.79 -9.50
CA GLU A 221 11.35 -7.19 -8.26
C GLU A 221 11.76 -6.00 -7.37
N PRO A 222 12.25 -4.85 -7.90
CA PRO A 222 12.52 -3.67 -7.07
C PRO A 222 11.25 -3.15 -6.35
N GLN A 223 10.10 -3.19 -7.01
CA GLN A 223 8.82 -2.77 -6.44
C GLN A 223 8.34 -3.78 -5.40
N LEU A 224 8.43 -5.08 -5.68
CA LEU A 224 8.12 -6.12 -4.69
C LEU A 224 8.97 -5.95 -3.43
N GLN A 225 10.28 -5.74 -3.59
CA GLN A 225 11.19 -5.51 -2.46
C GLN A 225 10.79 -4.27 -1.65
N ALA A 226 10.40 -3.17 -2.31
CA ALA A 226 9.93 -1.98 -1.63
C ALA A 226 8.63 -2.25 -0.84
N HIS A 227 7.69 -3.00 -1.42
CA HIS A 227 6.41 -3.32 -0.78
C HIS A 227 6.52 -4.36 0.35
N ILE A 228 7.52 -5.24 0.34
CA ILE A 228 7.86 -6.05 1.52
C ILE A 228 8.27 -5.14 2.69
N ARG A 229 9.11 -4.13 2.44
CA ARG A 229 9.51 -3.17 3.49
C ARG A 229 8.33 -2.31 3.95
N ILE A 230 7.51 -1.81 3.02
CA ILE A 230 6.30 -1.04 3.36
C ILE A 230 5.34 -1.89 4.20
N SER A 231 5.15 -3.16 3.86
CA SER A 231 4.34 -4.10 4.64
C SER A 231 4.81 -4.19 6.10
N LEU A 232 6.11 -4.30 6.32
CA LEU A 232 6.69 -4.29 7.68
C LEU A 232 6.45 -2.94 8.39
N ASN A 233 6.60 -1.82 7.69
CA ASN A 233 6.35 -0.47 8.23
C ASN A 233 4.88 -0.26 8.66
N VAL A 234 3.93 -0.90 8.00
CA VAL A 234 2.49 -0.86 8.37
C VAL A 234 2.09 -1.93 9.38
N GLY A 235 3.08 -2.62 9.97
CA GLY A 235 2.88 -3.53 11.09
C GLY A 235 2.53 -4.96 10.70
N LEU A 236 2.69 -5.36 9.43
CA LEU A 236 2.71 -6.80 9.10
C LEU A 236 4.01 -7.41 9.59
N SER A 237 3.94 -8.60 10.16
CA SER A 237 5.14 -9.31 10.64
C SER A 237 5.80 -10.13 9.53
N ALA A 238 7.06 -10.49 9.72
CA ALA A 238 7.73 -11.46 8.84
C ALA A 238 6.99 -12.80 8.80
N SER A 239 6.38 -13.23 9.91
CA SER A 239 5.56 -14.45 9.95
C SER A 239 4.32 -14.32 9.06
N GLN A 240 3.62 -13.18 9.13
CA GLN A 240 2.45 -12.91 8.27
C GLN A 240 2.83 -12.87 6.79
N LEU A 241 3.98 -12.29 6.43
CA LEU A 241 4.45 -12.29 5.05
C LEU A 241 4.86 -13.70 4.55
N ARG A 242 5.39 -14.57 5.42
CA ARG A 242 5.58 -15.99 5.09
C ARG A 242 4.24 -16.71 4.88
N GLN A 243 3.23 -16.40 5.68
CA GLN A 243 1.88 -16.96 5.51
C GLN A 243 1.21 -16.45 4.23
N LEU A 244 1.44 -15.20 3.82
CA LEU A 244 1.02 -14.70 2.51
C LEU A 244 1.65 -15.53 1.38
N ALA A 245 2.96 -15.81 1.46
CA ALA A 245 3.62 -16.66 0.48
C ALA A 245 3.05 -18.08 0.47
N GLN A 246 2.77 -18.65 1.64
CA GLN A 246 2.12 -19.96 1.75
C GLN A 246 0.74 -19.97 1.10
N ALA A 247 -0.08 -18.94 1.33
CA ALA A 247 -1.40 -18.83 0.71
C ALA A 247 -1.31 -18.76 -0.82
N LEU A 248 -0.33 -18.02 -1.38
CA LEU A 248 -0.07 -18.03 -2.82
C LEU A 248 0.30 -19.43 -3.33
N HIS A 249 1.19 -20.13 -2.61
CA HIS A 249 1.61 -21.49 -2.98
C HIS A 249 0.43 -22.48 -2.98
N GLU A 250 -0.39 -22.49 -1.93
CA GLU A 250 -1.53 -23.39 -1.78
C GLU A 250 -2.65 -23.12 -2.79
N ARG A 251 -2.81 -21.86 -3.20
CA ARG A 251 -3.72 -21.48 -4.30
C ARG A 251 -3.07 -21.69 -5.69
N GLY A 252 -1.86 -22.25 -5.69
CA GLY A 252 -1.14 -22.80 -6.83
C GLY A 252 -0.33 -21.79 -7.63
N ASP A 253 0.12 -20.71 -7.00
CA ASP A 253 1.16 -19.82 -7.53
C ASP A 253 2.49 -19.99 -6.75
N PRO A 254 3.18 -21.13 -6.92
CA PRO A 254 4.44 -21.39 -6.23
C PRO A 254 5.55 -20.41 -6.65
N ALA A 255 5.48 -19.85 -7.86
CA ALA A 255 6.46 -18.90 -8.35
C ALA A 255 6.31 -17.55 -7.62
N ALA A 256 5.10 -17.01 -7.51
CA ALA A 256 4.86 -15.81 -6.72
C ALA A 256 5.22 -16.01 -5.25
N ALA A 257 4.86 -17.15 -4.66
CA ALA A 257 5.26 -17.51 -3.31
C ALA A 257 6.79 -17.46 -3.11
N ALA A 258 7.56 -18.03 -4.04
CA ALA A 258 9.01 -18.01 -3.99
C ALA A 258 9.58 -16.58 -4.09
N ARG A 259 9.01 -15.72 -4.95
CA ARG A 259 9.41 -14.31 -5.06
C ARG A 259 9.17 -13.53 -3.76
N VAL A 260 8.03 -13.76 -3.09
CA VAL A 260 7.76 -13.15 -1.77
C VAL A 260 8.79 -13.59 -0.74
N GLN A 261 9.06 -14.90 -0.65
CA GLN A 261 10.04 -15.45 0.30
C GLN A 261 11.45 -14.90 0.05
N ALA A 262 11.86 -14.80 -1.22
CA ALA A 262 13.16 -14.25 -1.59
C ALA A 262 13.29 -12.76 -1.19
N ALA A 263 12.27 -11.95 -1.51
CA ALA A 263 12.26 -10.53 -1.16
C ALA A 263 12.24 -10.30 0.36
N LEU A 264 11.47 -11.12 1.10
CA LEU A 264 11.45 -11.10 2.56
C LEU A 264 12.80 -11.50 3.15
N GLY A 265 13.41 -12.57 2.67
CA GLY A 265 14.74 -13.01 3.11
C GLY A 265 15.80 -11.93 2.92
N LYS A 266 15.78 -11.24 1.77
CA LYS A 266 16.67 -10.11 1.50
C LYS A 266 16.44 -8.93 2.45
N GLN A 267 15.18 -8.62 2.78
CA GLN A 267 14.87 -7.54 3.71
C GLN A 267 15.40 -7.85 5.11
N LEU A 268 15.12 -9.05 5.63
CA LEU A 268 15.54 -9.45 6.98
C LEU A 268 17.07 -9.53 7.12
N ALA A 269 17.79 -9.89 6.07
CA ALA A 269 19.25 -9.89 6.05
C ALA A 269 19.86 -8.48 6.03
N THR A 270 19.10 -7.45 5.65
CA THR A 270 19.56 -6.05 5.66
C THR A 270 19.36 -5.40 7.04
N ASP A 271 18.39 -5.90 7.81
CA ASP A 271 18.04 -5.41 9.15
C ASP A 271 18.82 -6.11 10.29
N SER A 272 19.67 -7.10 9.95
CA SER A 272 20.54 -7.86 10.86
C SER A 272 21.96 -7.30 10.88
#